data_AF-A0A315DSW9-F1
#
_entry.id   AF-A0A315DSW9-F1
#
_cell.length_a   1.000
_cell.length_b   1.000
_cell.length_c   1.000
_cell.angle_alpha   90.00
_cell.angle_beta   90.00
_cell.angle_gamma   90.00
#
_symmetry.space_group_name_H-M   'P 1'
#
loop_
_entity.id
_entity.type
_entity.pdbx_description
1 polymer ?
#
loop_
_entity_poly.entity_id
_entity_poly.type
_entity_poly.pdbx_seq_one_letter_code
_entity_poly.pdbx_strand_id
1 'polypeptide(L)'
;MKTKTSDPVFVFSLLHAESLECLQLCIDNFKMFAQPGDKLIINSSVRHGYEYPSPVPDVLIVEGKPRKAHGADLLAAHLDNWRMAQARWGQQEFLFITLASNALFFRSYDKLSAIASMKVAQTKPLSTQTGWQYEAIRKSPSFTQAFGEQYIHNQIEGFATWSTSWSAIERKFKALDYGAHRLDQEICLEEVLPLAALAVEQLASTNMCQMKWADSRKGRRFVTPHDLLVQGRQQPAHICLYKWFDRNPRSLASRLVSDQALHDQFKAFFDLAPQWGEDPAERLDLARAILDPLKLPDTVIDLGRHSFSASIDKSCDRKVIRLNEGLSRSPFLYMETLPPDFQARVQVSIAHGRVVIRSESPTLGLKVNPTLYYDLKFYMVLYLPIPESVTHLYLTHFERPRADDPSQFEPFDTREMVMNLAVLEHQGRYEVLQARASAYESDFLAPFALYDLQKSARAGVRCFGVPVIPNSRMAFELRAG
;
A
#
# COMPACT_ATOMS: atom_id res chain seq x y z
N MET A 1 -42.27 0.51 -30.45
CA MET A 1 -41.87 1.01 -29.12
C MET A 1 -40.49 0.47 -28.80
N LYS A 2 -39.43 1.29 -28.80
CA LYS A 2 -38.13 0.88 -28.24
C LYS A 2 -38.32 0.82 -26.73
N THR A 3 -38.45 -0.38 -26.16
CA THR A 3 -38.36 -0.57 -24.71
C THR A 3 -37.06 0.08 -24.26
N LYS A 4 -37.13 1.07 -23.35
CA LYS A 4 -35.95 1.56 -22.63
C LYS A 4 -35.21 0.33 -22.15
N THR A 5 -34.05 0.03 -22.74
CA THR A 5 -33.14 -0.97 -22.21
C THR A 5 -32.80 -0.48 -20.82
N SER A 6 -33.30 -1.18 -19.80
CA SER A 6 -32.92 -0.93 -18.41
C SER A 6 -31.40 -0.94 -18.33
N ASP A 7 -30.83 0.03 -17.61
CA ASP A 7 -29.38 0.09 -17.44
C ASP A 7 -28.86 -1.27 -16.94
N PRO A 8 -27.75 -1.78 -17.50
CA PRO A 8 -27.25 -3.10 -17.16
C PRO A 8 -26.89 -3.16 -15.68
N VAL A 9 -27.31 -4.23 -15.00
CA VAL A 9 -26.97 -4.47 -13.60
C VAL A 9 -25.54 -4.99 -13.52
N PHE A 10 -24.75 -4.41 -12.63
CA PHE A 10 -23.41 -4.89 -12.32
C PHE A 10 -23.47 -5.69 -11.02
N VAL A 11 -22.93 -6.92 -11.06
CA VAL A 11 -22.86 -7.81 -9.92
C VAL A 11 -21.39 -8.05 -9.57
N PHE A 12 -20.98 -7.53 -8.42
CA PHE A 12 -19.62 -7.66 -7.91
C PHE A 12 -19.48 -8.90 -7.03
N SER A 13 -18.37 -9.60 -7.17
CA SER A 13 -18.07 -10.87 -6.52
C SER A 13 -16.79 -10.70 -5.71
N LEU A 14 -16.93 -10.45 -4.41
CA LEU A 14 -15.83 -10.24 -3.48
C LEU A 14 -15.47 -11.53 -2.76
N LEU A 15 -14.22 -11.97 -2.89
CA LEU A 15 -13.67 -13.00 -2.02
C LEU A 15 -13.02 -12.35 -0.79
N HIS A 16 -13.56 -12.64 0.38
CA HIS A 16 -13.12 -12.06 1.65
C HIS A 16 -12.51 -13.13 2.56
N ALA A 17 -11.37 -12.82 3.19
CA ALA A 17 -10.67 -13.72 4.12
C ALA A 17 -10.01 -12.97 5.28
N GLU A 18 -10.40 -11.71 5.51
CA GLU A 18 -9.71 -10.79 6.41
C GLU A 18 -10.50 -10.57 7.71
N SER A 19 -10.22 -9.50 8.46
CA SER A 19 -10.94 -9.14 9.68
C SER A 19 -12.33 -8.55 9.40
N LEU A 20 -13.18 -8.47 10.44
CA LEU A 20 -14.51 -7.85 10.34
C LEU A 20 -14.42 -6.38 9.94
N GLU A 21 -13.39 -5.67 10.40
CA GLU A 21 -13.22 -4.26 10.05
C GLU A 21 -12.82 -4.07 8.58
N CYS A 22 -12.06 -5.01 8.02
CA CYS A 22 -11.76 -5.03 6.58
C CYS A 22 -13.00 -5.37 5.74
N LEU A 23 -13.87 -6.25 6.23
CA LEU A 23 -15.18 -6.51 5.62
C LEU A 23 -16.04 -5.24 5.57
N GLN A 24 -16.13 -4.52 6.70
CA GLN A 24 -16.88 -3.27 6.79
C GLN A 24 -16.32 -2.21 5.83
N LEU A 25 -14.99 -2.08 5.76
CA LEU A 25 -14.28 -1.25 4.78
C LEU A 25 -14.72 -1.56 3.34
N CYS A 26 -14.79 -2.84 2.95
CA CYS A 26 -15.21 -3.25 1.60
C CYS A 26 -16.68 -2.88 1.32
N ILE A 27 -17.57 -3.08 2.31
CA ILE A 27 -19.00 -2.77 2.20
C ILE A 27 -19.19 -1.26 2.03
N ASP A 28 -18.50 -0.44 2.83
CA ASP A 28 -18.66 1.01 2.79
C ASP A 28 -18.04 1.59 1.52
N ASN A 29 -16.91 1.05 1.06
CA ASN A 29 -16.35 1.36 -0.25
C ASN A 29 -17.32 1.05 -1.40
N PHE A 30 -17.99 -0.11 -1.36
CA PHE A 30 -19.01 -0.44 -2.36
C PHE A 30 -20.17 0.56 -2.33
N LYS A 31 -20.76 0.83 -1.16
CA LYS A 31 -21.88 1.79 -1.03
C LYS A 31 -21.54 3.18 -1.55
N MET A 32 -20.31 3.61 -1.32
CA MET A 32 -19.84 4.94 -1.69
C MET A 32 -19.76 5.14 -3.20
N PHE A 33 -19.41 4.09 -3.95
CA PHE A 33 -19.12 4.22 -5.40
C PHE A 33 -20.06 3.43 -6.31
N ALA A 34 -20.83 2.49 -5.79
CA ALA A 34 -21.78 1.69 -6.56
C ALA A 34 -22.94 2.55 -7.09
N GLN A 35 -23.40 2.23 -8.30
CA GLN A 35 -24.57 2.88 -8.86
C GLN A 35 -25.87 2.21 -8.37
N PRO A 36 -27.01 2.93 -8.35
CA PRO A 36 -28.29 2.35 -7.97
C PRO A 36 -28.61 1.06 -8.72
N GLY A 37 -29.01 0.02 -7.98
CA GLY A 37 -29.38 -1.28 -8.52
C GLY A 37 -28.24 -2.28 -8.70
N ASP A 38 -26.98 -1.87 -8.53
CA ASP A 38 -25.84 -2.78 -8.56
C ASP A 38 -25.75 -3.62 -7.29
N LYS A 39 -25.13 -4.80 -7.40
CA LYS A 39 -25.16 -5.82 -6.35
C LYS A 39 -23.76 -6.24 -5.95
N LEU A 40 -23.58 -6.61 -4.69
CA LEU A 40 -22.35 -7.18 -4.16
C LEU A 40 -22.63 -8.54 -3.52
N ILE A 41 -21.92 -9.58 -3.96
CA ILE A 41 -21.87 -10.88 -3.29
C ILE A 41 -20.50 -11.01 -2.62
N ILE A 42 -20.48 -11.20 -1.31
CA ILE A 42 -19.29 -11.38 -0.49
C ILE A 42 -19.21 -12.84 -0.06
N ASN A 43 -18.20 -13.55 -0.53
CA ASN A 43 -17.89 -14.90 -0.13
C ASN A 43 -16.80 -14.87 0.94
N SER A 44 -17.21 -14.90 2.21
CA SER A 44 -16.29 -14.78 3.34
C SER A 44 -15.86 -16.13 3.85
N SER A 45 -14.56 -16.44 3.80
CA SER A 45 -14.00 -17.65 4.40
C SER A 45 -13.78 -17.56 5.92
N VAL A 46 -14.06 -16.38 6.50
CA VAL A 46 -13.94 -16.12 7.93
C VAL A 46 -15.33 -15.86 8.48
N ARG A 47 -15.66 -16.54 9.58
CA ARG A 47 -16.90 -16.32 10.33
C ARG A 47 -16.72 -15.11 11.24
N HIS A 48 -17.62 -14.14 11.12
CA HIS A 48 -17.57 -12.89 11.90
C HIS A 48 -18.65 -12.80 12.98
N GLY A 49 -19.32 -13.90 13.32
CA GLY A 49 -20.35 -13.92 14.37
C GLY A 49 -21.68 -13.26 13.97
N TYR A 50 -21.79 -12.69 12.77
CA TYR A 50 -23.04 -12.19 12.18
C TYR A 50 -23.41 -13.03 10.96
N GLU A 51 -23.98 -14.20 11.20
CA GLU A 51 -24.66 -15.01 10.18
C GLU A 51 -26.06 -14.41 9.92
N TYR A 52 -26.10 -13.20 9.36
CA TYR A 52 -27.36 -12.54 9.02
C TYR A 52 -27.28 -12.01 7.59
N PRO A 53 -28.41 -11.97 6.85
CA PRO A 53 -28.44 -11.21 5.61
C PRO A 53 -27.91 -9.81 5.89
N SER A 54 -27.03 -9.30 5.01
CA SER A 54 -26.50 -7.95 5.18
C SER A 54 -27.68 -6.99 5.38
N PRO A 55 -27.62 -6.06 6.35
CA PRO A 55 -28.65 -5.04 6.49
C PRO A 55 -28.72 -4.12 5.25
N VAL A 56 -27.76 -4.24 4.34
CA VAL A 56 -27.68 -3.52 3.08
C VAL A 56 -28.41 -4.35 2.00
N PRO A 57 -29.54 -3.87 1.44
CA PRO A 57 -30.36 -4.66 0.50
C PRO A 57 -29.62 -5.19 -0.74
N ASP A 58 -28.56 -4.48 -1.16
CA ASP A 58 -27.76 -4.79 -2.34
C ASP A 58 -26.51 -5.64 -2.05
N VAL A 59 -26.28 -6.01 -0.78
CA VAL A 59 -25.14 -6.83 -0.37
C VAL A 59 -25.63 -8.19 0.12
N LEU A 60 -25.07 -9.26 -0.44
CA LEU A 60 -25.26 -10.62 0.01
C LEU A 60 -23.95 -11.14 0.61
N ILE A 61 -23.95 -11.53 1.87
CA ILE A 61 -22.79 -12.17 2.50
C ILE A 61 -23.09 -13.66 2.62
N VAL A 62 -22.19 -14.50 2.12
CA VAL A 62 -22.29 -15.96 2.17
C VAL A 62 -21.05 -16.57 2.81
N GLU A 63 -21.25 -17.70 3.47
CA GLU A 63 -20.16 -18.49 4.02
C GLU A 63 -19.34 -19.11 2.90
N GLY A 64 -18.04 -18.83 2.93
CA GLY A 64 -17.04 -19.34 2.02
C GLY A 64 -16.18 -20.43 2.64
N LYS A 65 -15.58 -21.27 1.80
CA LYS A 65 -14.52 -22.18 2.22
C LYS A 65 -13.18 -21.44 2.29
N PRO A 66 -12.22 -21.87 3.14
CA PRO A 66 -10.83 -21.44 3.05
C PRO A 66 -10.27 -21.67 1.65
N ARG A 67 -9.44 -20.73 1.17
CA ARG A 67 -8.91 -20.74 -0.20
C ARG A 67 -7.41 -20.54 -0.19
N LYS A 68 -6.72 -21.21 -1.10
CA LYS A 68 -5.31 -20.94 -1.41
C LYS A 68 -5.20 -19.78 -2.40
N ALA A 69 -4.08 -19.07 -2.35
CA ALA A 69 -3.78 -17.97 -3.27
C ALA A 69 -3.42 -18.45 -4.69
N HIS A 70 -3.15 -19.74 -4.84
CA HIS A 70 -2.80 -20.39 -6.09
C HIS A 70 -3.70 -21.59 -6.32
N GLY A 71 -3.94 -21.93 -7.58
CA GLY A 71 -4.74 -23.07 -7.99
C GLY A 71 -6.16 -22.71 -8.39
N ALA A 72 -7.12 -23.58 -8.04
CA ALA A 72 -8.51 -23.46 -8.49
C ALA A 72 -9.44 -22.74 -7.50
N ASP A 73 -9.03 -22.60 -6.24
CA ASP A 73 -9.90 -22.22 -5.13
C ASP A 73 -10.54 -20.83 -5.31
N LEU A 74 -9.78 -19.85 -5.83
CA LEU A 74 -10.28 -18.49 -6.06
C LEU A 74 -11.30 -18.46 -7.22
N LEU A 75 -10.97 -19.09 -8.36
CA LEU A 75 -11.90 -19.19 -9.49
C LEU A 75 -13.18 -19.95 -9.12
N ALA A 76 -13.06 -21.06 -8.39
CA ALA A 76 -14.19 -21.85 -7.92
C ALA A 76 -15.14 -21.02 -7.05
N ALA A 77 -14.60 -20.22 -6.13
CA ALA A 77 -15.41 -19.36 -5.28
C ALA A 77 -16.10 -18.23 -6.06
N HIS A 78 -15.46 -17.66 -7.09
CA HIS A 78 -16.15 -16.71 -7.98
C HIS A 78 -17.24 -17.38 -8.81
N LEU A 79 -17.03 -18.63 -9.26
CA LEU A 79 -18.07 -19.41 -9.95
C LEU A 79 -19.25 -19.70 -9.03
N ASP A 80 -19.03 -20.00 -7.75
CA ASP A 80 -20.11 -20.15 -6.77
C ASP A 80 -20.92 -18.86 -6.62
N ASN A 81 -20.25 -17.71 -6.48
CA ASN A 81 -20.91 -16.40 -6.45
C ASN A 81 -21.68 -16.12 -7.76
N TRP A 82 -21.15 -16.50 -8.92
CA TRP A 82 -21.81 -16.33 -10.20
C TRP A 82 -23.09 -17.17 -10.30
N ARG A 83 -23.06 -18.44 -9.86
CA ARG A 83 -24.27 -19.29 -9.78
C ARG A 83 -25.33 -18.68 -8.87
N MET A 84 -24.92 -18.13 -7.72
CA MET A 84 -25.83 -17.43 -6.81
C MET A 84 -26.44 -16.17 -7.47
N ALA A 85 -25.63 -15.40 -8.19
CA ALA A 85 -26.09 -14.25 -8.95
C ALA A 85 -27.09 -14.66 -10.04
N GLN A 86 -26.82 -15.73 -10.79
CA GLN A 86 -27.75 -16.26 -11.79
C GLN A 86 -29.07 -16.72 -11.16
N ALA A 87 -29.02 -17.45 -10.05
CA ALA A 87 -30.23 -17.91 -9.37
C ALA A 87 -31.12 -16.75 -8.89
N ARG A 88 -30.52 -15.62 -8.49
CA ARG A 88 -31.23 -14.49 -7.88
C ARG A 88 -31.61 -13.39 -8.88
N TRP A 89 -30.79 -13.16 -9.90
CA TRP A 89 -30.91 -12.03 -10.84
C TRP A 89 -30.83 -12.43 -12.31
N GLY A 90 -30.71 -13.73 -12.63
CA GLY A 90 -30.57 -14.24 -14.00
C GLY A 90 -31.81 -14.11 -14.90
N GLN A 91 -32.89 -13.48 -14.42
CA GLN A 91 -34.02 -13.10 -15.28
C GLN A 91 -33.64 -12.01 -16.30
N GLN A 92 -32.58 -11.25 -16.02
CA GLN A 92 -31.99 -10.29 -16.93
C GLN A 92 -30.49 -10.54 -17.05
N GLU A 93 -29.91 -10.17 -18.19
CA GLU A 93 -28.46 -10.23 -18.35
C GLU A 93 -27.78 -9.17 -17.47
N PHE A 94 -26.75 -9.59 -16.75
CA PHE A 94 -25.94 -8.71 -15.90
C PHE A 94 -24.45 -8.85 -16.24
N LEU A 95 -23.67 -7.83 -15.90
CA LEU A 95 -22.21 -7.89 -15.95
C LEU A 95 -21.71 -8.42 -14.61
N PHE A 96 -20.88 -9.46 -14.62
CA PHE A 96 -20.33 -10.04 -13.40
C PHE A 96 -18.85 -9.69 -13.27
N ILE A 97 -18.50 -9.07 -12.15
CA ILE A 97 -17.19 -8.46 -11.89
C ILE A 97 -16.57 -9.11 -10.66
N THR A 98 -15.28 -9.44 -10.73
CA THR A 98 -14.58 -10.14 -9.64
C THR A 98 -13.69 -9.17 -8.84
N LEU A 99 -13.67 -9.34 -7.52
CA LEU A 99 -12.96 -8.47 -6.58
C LEU A 99 -12.24 -9.30 -5.49
N ALA A 100 -11.17 -8.71 -4.95
CA ALA A 100 -10.48 -9.19 -3.76
C ALA A 100 -10.58 -8.16 -2.62
N SER A 101 -10.37 -8.59 -1.37
CA SER A 101 -10.44 -7.76 -0.15
C SER A 101 -9.49 -6.55 -0.13
N ASN A 102 -8.49 -6.50 -1.01
CA ASN A 102 -7.55 -5.39 -1.15
C ASN A 102 -7.66 -4.67 -2.50
N ALA A 103 -8.77 -4.86 -3.22
CA ALA A 103 -9.14 -4.15 -4.43
C ALA A 103 -10.38 -3.30 -4.17
N LEU A 104 -10.18 -1.99 -3.98
CA LEU A 104 -11.24 -1.04 -3.63
C LEU A 104 -11.47 -0.05 -4.76
N PHE A 105 -12.70 0.47 -4.85
CA PHE A 105 -13.04 1.58 -5.73
C PHE A 105 -12.31 2.84 -5.28
N PHE A 106 -11.77 3.62 -6.21
CA PHE A 106 -11.24 4.96 -5.93
C PHE A 106 -12.10 6.07 -6.52
N ARG A 107 -13.09 5.71 -7.36
CA ARG A 107 -14.10 6.58 -7.95
C ARG A 107 -15.30 5.77 -8.42
N SER A 108 -16.42 6.44 -8.70
CA SER A 108 -17.56 5.82 -9.37
C SER A 108 -17.16 5.38 -10.78
N TYR A 109 -17.67 4.22 -11.21
CA TYR A 109 -17.45 3.71 -12.56
C TYR A 109 -18.44 4.27 -13.55
N ASP A 110 -18.02 4.33 -14.81
CA ASP A 110 -18.87 4.54 -15.97
C ASP A 110 -19.24 3.19 -16.60
N LYS A 111 -20.50 2.77 -16.46
CA LYS A 111 -21.01 1.50 -17.00
C LYS A 111 -20.89 1.42 -18.52
N LEU A 112 -21.18 2.51 -19.23
CA LEU A 112 -21.11 2.54 -20.69
C LEU A 112 -19.66 2.45 -21.15
N SER A 113 -18.74 3.14 -20.47
CA SER A 113 -17.31 3.03 -20.76
C SER A 113 -16.79 1.61 -20.49
N ALA A 114 -17.23 0.96 -19.42
CA ALA A 114 -16.85 -0.41 -19.10
C ALA A 114 -17.34 -1.40 -20.16
N ILE A 115 -18.58 -1.26 -20.63
CA ILE A 115 -19.14 -2.10 -21.70
C ILE A 115 -18.45 -1.82 -23.04
N ALA A 116 -18.25 -0.55 -23.38
CA ALA A 116 -17.59 -0.15 -24.62
C ALA A 116 -16.12 -0.58 -24.69
N SER A 117 -15.45 -0.78 -23.54
CA SER A 117 -14.07 -1.27 -23.48
C SER A 117 -13.96 -2.80 -23.56
N MET A 118 -15.07 -3.53 -23.53
CA MET A 118 -15.04 -4.99 -23.54
C MET A 118 -14.46 -5.52 -24.85
N LYS A 119 -13.30 -6.16 -24.76
CA LYS A 119 -12.61 -6.85 -25.85
C LYS A 119 -11.67 -7.89 -25.26
N VAL A 120 -11.74 -9.11 -25.79
CA VAL A 120 -10.68 -10.10 -25.53
C VAL A 120 -9.59 -9.92 -26.57
N ALA A 121 -8.36 -9.68 -26.12
CA ALA A 121 -7.21 -9.62 -27.01
C ALA A 121 -6.91 -11.02 -27.59
N GLN A 122 -6.29 -11.05 -28.77
CA GLN A 122 -5.90 -12.31 -29.38
C GLN A 122 -4.93 -13.07 -28.46
N THR A 123 -5.21 -14.36 -28.27
CA THR A 123 -4.30 -15.29 -27.61
C THR A 123 -2.98 -15.35 -28.37
N LYS A 124 -1.87 -15.55 -27.64
CA LYS A 124 -0.53 -15.65 -28.21
C LYS A 124 0.06 -17.04 -27.95
N PRO A 125 1.00 -17.52 -28.79
CA PRO A 125 1.63 -18.80 -28.54
C PRO A 125 2.37 -18.78 -27.19
N LEU A 126 2.16 -19.79 -26.36
CA LEU A 126 2.75 -19.93 -25.03
C LEU A 126 4.28 -19.85 -25.05
N SER A 127 4.89 -20.34 -26.14
CA SER A 127 6.33 -20.24 -26.40
C SER A 127 6.87 -18.81 -26.49
N THR A 128 6.01 -17.83 -26.80
CA THR A 128 6.37 -16.40 -26.91
C THR A 128 6.19 -15.62 -25.61
N GLN A 129 5.58 -16.23 -24.59
CA GLN A 129 5.24 -15.57 -23.33
C GLN A 129 6.34 -15.76 -22.27
N THR A 130 6.53 -14.75 -21.42
CA THR A 130 7.54 -14.75 -20.36
C THR A 130 6.91 -14.47 -19.00
N GLY A 131 7.44 -15.08 -17.94
CA GLY A 131 6.92 -14.98 -16.58
C GLY A 131 6.71 -16.34 -15.93
N TRP A 132 6.69 -16.35 -14.60
CA TRP A 132 6.67 -17.57 -13.80
C TRP A 132 5.42 -18.44 -14.06
N GLN A 133 4.25 -17.83 -14.28
CA GLN A 133 3.01 -18.57 -14.60
C GLN A 133 3.12 -19.28 -15.96
N TYR A 134 3.67 -18.63 -16.98
CA TYR A 134 3.84 -19.23 -18.30
C TYR A 134 4.88 -20.36 -18.28
N GLU A 135 5.90 -20.26 -17.44
CA GLU A 135 6.84 -21.37 -17.20
C GLU A 135 6.15 -22.55 -16.51
N ALA A 136 5.29 -22.30 -15.51
CA ALA A 136 4.51 -23.34 -14.84
C ALA A 136 3.54 -24.03 -15.82
N ILE A 137 2.85 -23.25 -16.66
CA ILE A 137 1.96 -23.77 -17.70
C ILE A 137 2.72 -24.65 -18.70
N ARG A 138 3.88 -24.21 -19.21
CA ARG A 138 4.70 -25.00 -20.15
C ARG A 138 5.17 -26.34 -19.58
N LYS A 139 5.42 -26.38 -18.28
CA LYS A 139 5.82 -27.59 -17.56
C LYS A 139 4.64 -28.50 -17.22
N SER A 140 3.41 -28.12 -17.57
CA SER A 140 2.20 -28.89 -17.32
C SER A 140 1.55 -29.39 -18.62
N PRO A 141 1.90 -30.61 -19.08
CA PRO A 141 1.31 -31.22 -20.28
C PRO A 141 -0.22 -31.35 -20.22
N SER A 142 -0.79 -31.60 -19.02
CA SER A 142 -2.25 -31.72 -18.87
C SER A 142 -2.94 -30.38 -19.11
N PHE A 143 -2.34 -29.29 -18.66
CA PHE A 143 -2.88 -27.96 -18.84
C PHE A 143 -2.81 -27.53 -20.31
N THR A 144 -1.69 -27.77 -20.99
CA THR A 144 -1.57 -27.47 -22.43
C THR A 144 -2.50 -28.35 -23.27
N GLN A 145 -2.75 -29.60 -22.87
CA GLN A 145 -3.73 -30.46 -23.53
C GLN A 145 -5.18 -29.95 -23.37
N ALA A 146 -5.55 -29.45 -22.20
CA ALA A 146 -6.92 -28.98 -21.92
C ALA A 146 -7.28 -27.65 -22.60
N PHE A 147 -6.29 -26.77 -22.80
CA PHE A 147 -6.52 -25.38 -23.21
C PHE A 147 -5.77 -24.95 -24.46
N GLY A 148 -4.90 -25.81 -24.99
CA GLY A 148 -4.06 -25.51 -26.14
C GLY A 148 -2.83 -24.69 -25.78
N GLU A 149 -2.09 -24.33 -26.83
CA GLU A 149 -0.83 -23.58 -26.72
C GLU A 149 -1.02 -22.08 -26.91
N GLN A 150 -2.26 -21.61 -27.06
CA GLN A 150 -2.59 -20.21 -27.31
C GLN A 150 -3.17 -19.60 -26.05
N TYR A 151 -2.46 -18.62 -25.47
CA TYR A 151 -2.74 -18.12 -24.14
C TYR A 151 -2.71 -16.61 -24.04
N ILE A 152 -3.52 -16.13 -23.11
CA ILE A 152 -3.49 -14.78 -22.57
C ILE A 152 -3.91 -14.89 -21.10
N HIS A 153 -3.25 -14.15 -20.23
CA HIS A 153 -3.65 -14.04 -18.83
C HIS A 153 -4.02 -12.60 -18.52
N ASN A 154 -4.80 -12.43 -17.47
CA ASN A 154 -5.10 -11.13 -16.89
C ASN A 154 -5.34 -11.31 -15.40
N GLN A 155 -5.25 -10.23 -14.62
CA GLN A 155 -5.65 -10.33 -13.23
C GLN A 155 -7.14 -10.59 -13.11
N ILE A 156 -7.49 -11.34 -12.06
CA ILE A 156 -8.89 -11.57 -11.73
C ILE A 156 -9.53 -10.32 -11.14
N GLU A 157 -8.83 -9.49 -10.37
CA GLU A 157 -9.47 -8.30 -9.79
C GLU A 157 -9.89 -7.33 -10.89
N GLY A 158 -11.14 -6.89 -10.81
CA GLY A 158 -11.78 -6.05 -11.82
C GLY A 158 -12.15 -6.79 -13.11
N PHE A 159 -11.86 -8.09 -13.25
CA PHE A 159 -12.27 -8.85 -14.44
C PHE A 159 -13.79 -8.88 -14.53
N ALA A 160 -14.30 -8.40 -15.66
CA ALA A 160 -15.71 -8.20 -15.93
C ALA A 160 -16.10 -8.80 -17.29
N THR A 161 -17.15 -9.61 -17.30
CA THR A 161 -17.78 -10.13 -18.53
C THR A 161 -19.27 -10.41 -18.27
N TRP A 162 -20.03 -10.62 -19.34
CA TRP A 162 -21.46 -10.89 -19.25
C TRP A 162 -21.75 -12.19 -18.50
N SER A 163 -22.85 -12.22 -17.77
CA SER A 163 -23.32 -13.38 -17.01
C SER A 163 -23.46 -14.65 -17.86
N THR A 164 -23.82 -14.50 -19.13
CA THR A 164 -23.91 -15.58 -20.13
C THR A 164 -22.53 -16.12 -20.50
N SER A 165 -21.52 -15.24 -20.57
CA SER A 165 -20.14 -15.57 -20.94
C SER A 165 -19.41 -16.37 -19.85
N TRP A 166 -19.79 -16.21 -18.58
CA TRP A 166 -19.28 -17.02 -17.48
C TRP A 166 -19.61 -18.52 -17.60
N SER A 167 -20.64 -18.90 -18.38
CA SER A 167 -20.91 -20.31 -18.66
C SER A 167 -19.80 -20.99 -19.47
N ALA A 168 -19.12 -20.25 -20.35
CA ALA A 168 -17.94 -20.74 -21.09
C ALA A 168 -16.77 -21.01 -20.13
N ILE A 169 -16.53 -20.08 -19.19
CA ILE A 169 -15.52 -20.20 -18.14
C ILE A 169 -15.80 -21.45 -17.28
N GLU A 170 -17.05 -21.62 -16.82
CA GLU A 170 -17.44 -22.78 -16.02
C GLU A 170 -17.27 -24.11 -16.77
N ARG A 171 -17.68 -24.16 -18.05
CA ARG A 171 -17.54 -25.34 -18.90
C ARG A 171 -16.08 -25.76 -19.03
N LYS A 172 -15.19 -24.79 -19.25
CA LYS A 172 -13.74 -24.99 -19.32
C LYS A 172 -13.14 -25.39 -17.97
N PHE A 173 -13.61 -24.79 -16.87
CA PHE A 173 -13.20 -25.16 -15.52
C PHE A 173 -13.55 -26.62 -15.18
N LYS A 174 -14.77 -27.08 -15.52
CA LYS A 174 -15.22 -28.47 -15.32
C LYS A 174 -14.45 -29.46 -16.20
N ALA A 175 -14.18 -29.10 -17.46
CA ALA A 175 -13.43 -29.96 -18.39
C ALA A 175 -11.98 -30.21 -17.96
N LEU A 176 -11.40 -29.32 -17.17
CA LEU A 176 -10.05 -29.47 -16.65
C LEU A 176 -9.95 -30.59 -15.61
N ASP A 177 -11.04 -31.03 -14.96
CA ASP A 177 -10.99 -31.97 -13.83
C ASP A 177 -9.80 -31.72 -12.88
N TYR A 178 -9.68 -30.47 -12.40
CA TYR A 178 -8.47 -29.97 -11.74
C TYR A 178 -7.98 -30.85 -10.57
N GLY A 179 -8.91 -31.49 -9.85
CA GLY A 179 -8.59 -32.39 -8.73
C GLY A 179 -7.87 -33.68 -9.15
N ALA A 180 -8.00 -34.09 -10.43
CA ALA A 180 -7.28 -35.23 -10.99
C ALA A 180 -5.86 -34.88 -11.46
N HIS A 181 -5.50 -33.59 -11.51
CA HIS A 181 -4.19 -33.15 -11.96
C HIS A 181 -3.29 -32.74 -10.79
N ARG A 182 -2.16 -33.45 -10.66
CA ARG A 182 -1.03 -32.99 -9.84
C ARG A 182 -0.31 -31.89 -10.59
N LEU A 183 -0.81 -30.66 -10.48
CA LEU A 183 0.00 -29.49 -10.81
C LEU A 183 0.94 -29.27 -9.64
N ASP A 184 2.16 -29.76 -9.77
CA ASP A 184 3.12 -29.78 -8.67
C ASP A 184 3.43 -28.37 -8.12
N GLN A 185 3.13 -27.27 -8.85
CA GLN A 185 3.18 -25.87 -8.36
C GLN A 185 2.20 -24.90 -9.10
N GLU A 186 1.32 -24.26 -8.30
CA GLU A 186 0.89 -22.83 -8.25
C GLU A 186 0.39 -22.03 -9.49
N ILE A 187 -0.22 -22.62 -10.52
CA ILE A 187 -0.95 -21.82 -11.53
C ILE A 187 -2.19 -21.15 -10.89
N CYS A 188 -2.29 -19.83 -10.96
CA CYS A 188 -3.49 -19.06 -10.58
C CYS A 188 -4.58 -19.21 -11.65
N LEU A 189 -5.49 -20.19 -11.52
CA LEU A 189 -6.48 -20.46 -12.57
C LEU A 189 -7.37 -19.27 -12.88
N GLU A 190 -7.70 -18.49 -11.86
CA GLU A 190 -8.48 -17.27 -11.96
C GLU A 190 -7.84 -16.23 -12.88
N GLU A 191 -6.51 -16.26 -13.05
CA GLU A 191 -5.81 -15.31 -13.93
C GLU A 191 -5.63 -15.83 -15.37
N VAL A 192 -5.59 -17.15 -15.54
CA VAL A 192 -5.20 -17.77 -16.82
C VAL A 192 -6.36 -18.42 -17.57
N LEU A 193 -7.41 -18.87 -16.88
CA LEU A 193 -8.53 -19.59 -17.48
C LEU A 193 -9.58 -18.67 -18.11
N PRO A 194 -10.04 -17.58 -17.45
CA PRO A 194 -11.18 -16.82 -17.95
C PRO A 194 -11.00 -16.30 -19.37
N LEU A 195 -9.90 -15.60 -19.66
CA LEU A 195 -9.71 -15.01 -20.99
C LEU A 195 -9.51 -16.06 -22.09
N ALA A 196 -8.81 -17.16 -21.81
CA ALA A 196 -8.66 -18.24 -22.78
C ALA A 196 -10.01 -18.88 -23.12
N ALA A 197 -10.88 -19.09 -22.13
CA ALA A 197 -12.24 -19.60 -22.34
C ALA A 197 -13.07 -18.65 -23.20
N LEU A 198 -13.01 -17.35 -22.93
CA LEU A 198 -13.74 -16.34 -23.70
C LEU A 198 -13.21 -16.19 -25.13
N ALA A 199 -11.89 -16.27 -25.33
CA ALA A 199 -11.27 -16.15 -26.65
C ALA A 199 -11.74 -17.24 -27.62
N VAL A 200 -11.85 -18.49 -27.13
CA VAL A 200 -12.32 -19.63 -27.93
C VAL A 200 -13.75 -19.42 -28.41
N GLU A 201 -14.59 -18.80 -27.60
CA GLU A 201 -16.01 -18.55 -27.91
C GLU A 201 -16.25 -17.15 -28.50
N GLN A 202 -15.19 -16.39 -28.81
CA GLN A 202 -15.25 -15.03 -29.35
C GLN A 202 -16.09 -14.07 -28.48
N LEU A 203 -16.04 -14.27 -27.17
CA LEU A 203 -16.75 -13.47 -26.18
C LEU A 203 -15.93 -12.26 -25.72
N ALA A 204 -16.57 -11.29 -25.08
CA ALA A 204 -15.94 -10.03 -24.70
C ALA A 204 -15.76 -9.92 -23.17
N SER A 205 -14.70 -9.24 -22.74
CA SER A 205 -14.43 -8.92 -21.33
C SER A 205 -13.69 -7.61 -21.23
N THR A 206 -13.72 -6.99 -20.05
CA THR A 206 -12.85 -5.86 -19.69
C THR A 206 -12.21 -6.10 -18.33
N ASN A 207 -11.29 -5.23 -17.93
CA ASN A 207 -10.81 -5.16 -16.56
C ASN A 207 -11.02 -3.74 -16.04
N MET A 208 -11.70 -3.61 -14.89
CA MET A 208 -12.02 -2.34 -14.24
C MET A 208 -10.97 -1.93 -13.19
N CYS A 209 -9.95 -2.75 -12.97
CA CYS A 209 -8.92 -2.60 -11.96
C CYS A 209 -7.55 -2.35 -12.56
N GLN A 210 -6.82 -1.45 -11.91
CA GLN A 210 -5.42 -1.20 -12.19
C GLN A 210 -4.57 -1.62 -11.00
N MET A 211 -3.55 -2.44 -11.25
CA MET A 211 -2.59 -2.84 -10.22
C MET A 211 -1.51 -1.80 -10.03
N LYS A 212 -1.09 -1.62 -8.78
CA LYS A 212 0.10 -0.85 -8.43
C LYS A 212 1.27 -1.80 -8.11
N TRP A 213 2.13 -2.02 -9.09
CA TRP A 213 3.40 -2.71 -8.86
C TRP A 213 4.49 -1.70 -8.50
N ALA A 214 5.45 -2.09 -7.67
CA ALA A 214 6.65 -1.29 -7.44
C ALA A 214 7.56 -1.36 -8.68
N ASP A 215 8.35 -0.31 -8.92
CA ASP A 215 9.27 -0.25 -10.07
C ASP A 215 10.37 -1.34 -9.99
N SER A 216 10.71 -1.77 -8.77
CA SER A 216 11.40 -3.03 -8.56
C SER A 216 10.45 -4.16 -8.98
N ARG A 217 10.77 -4.89 -10.05
CA ARG A 217 9.97 -5.97 -10.70
C ARG A 217 9.53 -7.16 -9.80
N LYS A 218 9.54 -7.01 -8.47
CA LYS A 218 9.18 -8.01 -7.46
C LYS A 218 8.40 -7.43 -6.25
N GLY A 219 8.02 -6.16 -6.25
CA GLY A 219 7.39 -5.50 -5.09
C GLY A 219 5.92 -5.11 -5.30
N ARG A 220 5.11 -5.26 -4.25
CA ARG A 220 3.76 -4.65 -4.17
C ARG A 220 3.94 -3.18 -3.79
N ARG A 221 3.26 -2.26 -4.48
CA ARG A 221 3.19 -0.85 -4.08
C ARG A 221 1.79 -0.60 -3.51
N PHE A 222 1.71 -0.21 -2.24
CA PHE A 222 0.44 0.17 -1.64
C PHE A 222 -0.14 1.43 -2.28
N VAL A 223 -1.46 1.48 -2.38
CA VAL A 223 -2.19 2.65 -2.87
C VAL A 223 -2.02 3.82 -1.90
N THR A 224 -1.74 5.01 -2.42
CA THR A 224 -1.55 6.26 -1.66
C THR A 224 -2.65 7.29 -1.97
N PRO A 225 -2.87 8.32 -1.14
CA PRO A 225 -3.79 9.42 -1.47
C PRO A 225 -3.52 10.08 -2.83
N HIS A 226 -2.24 10.23 -3.21
CA HIS A 226 -1.85 10.75 -4.52
C HIS A 226 -2.32 9.85 -5.67
N ASP A 227 -2.26 8.53 -5.49
CA ASP A 227 -2.81 7.59 -6.49
C ASP A 227 -4.31 7.85 -6.70
N LEU A 228 -5.07 8.07 -5.64
CA LEU A 228 -6.52 8.25 -5.69
C LEU A 228 -6.92 9.58 -6.34
N LEU A 229 -6.30 10.67 -5.87
CA LEU A 229 -6.78 12.03 -6.13
C LEU A 229 -6.10 12.68 -7.33
N VAL A 230 -4.91 12.23 -7.72
CA VAL A 230 -4.17 12.77 -8.87
C VAL A 230 -4.11 11.75 -9.99
N GLN A 231 -3.47 10.59 -9.77
CA GLN A 231 -3.30 9.60 -10.83
C GLN A 231 -4.63 8.92 -11.23
N GLY A 232 -5.56 8.79 -10.28
CA GLY A 232 -6.89 8.24 -10.49
C GLY A 232 -7.68 9.04 -11.52
N ARG A 233 -7.51 10.37 -11.56
CA ARG A 233 -8.16 11.25 -12.55
C ARG A 233 -7.69 10.97 -13.97
N GLN A 234 -6.45 10.51 -14.13
CA GLN A 234 -5.84 10.21 -15.44
C GLN A 234 -6.17 8.82 -15.96
N GLN A 235 -6.78 7.95 -15.14
CA GLN A 235 -7.15 6.59 -15.58
C GLN A 235 -8.32 6.63 -16.59
N PRO A 236 -8.37 5.70 -17.56
CA PRO A 236 -9.53 5.53 -18.45
C PRO A 236 -10.83 5.37 -17.64
N ALA A 237 -11.95 5.95 -18.09
CA ALA A 237 -13.18 6.06 -17.29
C ALA A 237 -13.73 4.73 -16.71
N HIS A 238 -13.51 3.61 -17.40
CA HIS A 238 -13.90 2.27 -16.91
C HIS A 238 -12.98 1.72 -15.80
N ILE A 239 -11.76 2.24 -15.65
CA ILE A 239 -10.84 1.88 -14.57
C ILE A 239 -11.24 2.68 -13.33
N CYS A 240 -11.81 2.00 -12.36
CA CYS A 240 -12.34 2.60 -11.13
C CYS A 240 -11.84 1.90 -9.86
N LEU A 241 -11.13 0.78 -10.01
CA LEU A 241 -10.57 0.00 -8.92
C LEU A 241 -9.05 0.10 -8.92
N TYR A 242 -8.45 0.11 -7.73
CA TYR A 242 -7.04 -0.19 -7.56
C TYR A 242 -6.86 -1.40 -6.65
N LYS A 243 -5.86 -2.23 -6.94
CA LYS A 243 -5.39 -3.26 -6.01
C LYS A 243 -4.18 -2.77 -5.20
N TRP A 244 -4.00 -3.42 -4.05
CA TRP A 244 -2.98 -3.12 -3.03
C TRP A 244 -3.38 -1.98 -2.11
N PHE A 245 -4.66 -1.88 -1.77
CA PHE A 245 -5.04 -1.16 -0.56
C PHE A 245 -4.54 -1.88 0.69
N ASP A 246 -4.20 -1.10 1.70
CA ASP A 246 -3.97 -1.62 3.04
C ASP A 246 -5.31 -2.13 3.60
N ARG A 247 -5.32 -3.36 4.08
CA ARG A 247 -6.51 -4.00 4.66
C ARG A 247 -6.89 -3.42 6.02
N ASN A 248 -6.01 -2.61 6.60
CA ASN A 248 -6.28 -1.85 7.81
C ASN A 248 -7.30 -0.73 7.51
N PRO A 249 -8.50 -0.75 8.13
CA PRO A 249 -9.51 0.30 7.97
C PRO A 249 -9.04 1.68 8.46
N ARG A 250 -7.92 1.76 9.20
CA ARG A 250 -7.32 3.02 9.66
C ARG A 250 -6.29 3.58 8.67
N SER A 251 -5.97 2.88 7.59
CA SER A 251 -5.10 3.40 6.54
C SER A 251 -5.77 4.58 5.85
N LEU A 252 -5.05 5.69 5.70
CA LEU A 252 -5.58 6.91 5.09
C LEU A 252 -6.14 6.66 3.69
N ALA A 253 -5.42 5.91 2.83
CA ALA A 253 -5.88 5.60 1.48
C ALA A 253 -7.19 4.78 1.47
N SER A 254 -7.31 3.80 2.37
CA SER A 254 -8.52 2.97 2.50
C SER A 254 -9.69 3.76 3.08
N ARG A 255 -9.44 4.66 4.05
CA ARG A 255 -10.48 5.56 4.59
C ARG A 255 -10.97 6.57 3.56
N LEU A 256 -10.08 7.13 2.73
CA LEU A 256 -10.46 8.08 1.68
C LEU A 256 -11.47 7.51 0.67
N VAL A 257 -11.61 6.19 0.63
CA VAL A 257 -12.53 5.49 -0.26
C VAL A 257 -13.62 4.72 0.49
N SER A 258 -13.80 4.96 1.79
CA SER A 258 -14.85 4.31 2.60
C SER A 258 -15.51 5.23 3.61
N ASP A 259 -14.99 6.44 3.79
CA ASP A 259 -15.51 7.49 4.65
C ASP A 259 -15.87 8.70 3.77
N GLN A 260 -17.18 8.90 3.53
CA GLN A 260 -17.68 9.93 2.62
C GLN A 260 -17.24 11.34 3.05
N ALA A 261 -17.27 11.63 4.35
CA ALA A 261 -16.90 12.94 4.86
C ALA A 261 -15.40 13.23 4.61
N LEU A 262 -14.54 12.25 4.89
CA LEU A 262 -13.12 12.36 4.62
C LEU A 262 -12.83 12.48 3.11
N HIS A 263 -13.55 11.72 2.28
CA HIS A 263 -13.43 11.81 0.83
C HIS A 263 -13.78 13.19 0.32
N ASP A 264 -14.93 13.74 0.73
CA ASP A 264 -15.40 15.05 0.28
C ASP A 264 -14.44 16.17 0.69
N GLN A 265 -13.89 16.10 1.90
CA GLN A 265 -12.87 17.04 2.38
C GLN A 265 -11.61 17.00 1.51
N PHE A 266 -11.06 15.81 1.26
CA PHE A 266 -9.86 15.67 0.43
C PHE A 266 -10.13 16.02 -1.03
N LYS A 267 -11.30 15.65 -1.56
CA LYS A 267 -11.68 16.02 -2.91
C LYS A 267 -11.78 17.53 -3.06
N ALA A 268 -12.44 18.22 -2.13
CA ALA A 268 -12.53 19.68 -2.13
C ALA A 268 -11.13 20.31 -2.08
N PHE A 269 -10.24 19.81 -1.22
CA PHE A 269 -8.84 20.24 -1.17
C PHE A 269 -8.13 20.11 -2.53
N PHE A 270 -8.21 18.93 -3.16
CA PHE A 270 -7.54 18.69 -4.45
C PHE A 270 -8.25 19.34 -5.65
N ASP A 271 -9.54 19.65 -5.58
CA ASP A 271 -10.27 20.38 -6.61
C ASP A 271 -9.96 21.89 -6.57
N LEU A 272 -9.59 22.41 -5.39
CA LEU A 272 -9.06 23.76 -5.25
C LEU A 272 -7.58 23.84 -5.66
N ALA A 273 -6.84 22.71 -5.67
CA ALA A 273 -5.41 22.67 -5.99
C ALA A 273 -4.98 23.34 -7.31
N PRO A 274 -5.72 23.17 -8.42
CA PRO A 274 -5.42 23.87 -9.67
C PRO A 274 -5.70 25.38 -9.63
N GLN A 275 -6.51 25.84 -8.67
CA GLN A 275 -6.83 27.26 -8.46
C GLN A 275 -5.86 27.93 -7.50
N TRP A 276 -5.00 27.16 -6.86
CA TRP A 276 -3.98 27.71 -5.99
C TRP A 276 -3.02 28.54 -6.82
N GLY A 277 -2.88 29.82 -6.48
CA GLY A 277 -1.85 30.69 -7.02
C GLY A 277 -0.47 30.03 -6.95
N GLU A 278 0.50 30.49 -7.73
CA GLU A 278 1.87 29.97 -7.65
C GLU A 278 2.51 30.24 -6.27
N ASP A 279 1.92 31.12 -5.47
CA ASP A 279 2.35 31.47 -4.12
C ASP A 279 2.17 30.29 -3.13
N PRO A 280 3.27 29.73 -2.60
CA PRO A 280 3.23 28.67 -1.61
C PRO A 280 2.49 29.03 -0.31
N ALA A 281 2.46 30.30 0.09
CA ALA A 281 1.79 30.73 1.32
C ALA A 281 0.27 30.58 1.23
N GLU A 282 -0.31 30.96 0.10
CA GLU A 282 -1.75 30.84 -0.18
C GLU A 282 -2.20 29.36 -0.22
N ARG A 283 -1.35 28.48 -0.78
CA ARG A 283 -1.54 27.02 -0.77
C ARG A 283 -1.57 26.44 0.64
N LEU A 284 -0.68 26.92 1.50
CA LEU A 284 -0.51 26.47 2.88
C LEU A 284 -1.65 26.91 3.79
N ASP A 285 -2.12 28.15 3.66
CA ASP A 285 -3.22 28.67 4.47
C ASP A 285 -4.56 27.99 4.12
N LEU A 286 -4.78 27.66 2.85
CA LEU A 286 -5.95 26.88 2.44
C LEU A 286 -5.86 25.41 2.92
N ALA A 287 -4.67 24.81 2.88
CA ALA A 287 -4.45 23.47 3.43
C ALA A 287 -4.72 23.42 4.94
N ARG A 288 -4.25 24.42 5.69
CA ARG A 288 -4.48 24.58 7.14
C ARG A 288 -5.96 24.78 7.46
N ALA A 289 -6.66 25.68 6.75
CA ALA A 289 -8.09 25.91 6.94
C ALA A 289 -8.95 24.63 6.78
N ILE A 290 -8.47 23.66 5.99
CA ILE A 290 -9.14 22.37 5.76
C ILE A 290 -8.72 21.30 6.79
N LEU A 291 -7.47 21.33 7.27
CA LEU A 291 -6.89 20.31 8.16
C LEU A 291 -6.97 20.64 9.66
N ASP A 292 -7.00 21.92 10.04
CA ASP A 292 -7.07 22.41 11.42
C ASP A 292 -8.33 21.99 12.22
N PRO A 293 -9.51 21.71 11.60
CA PRO A 293 -10.65 21.16 12.33
C PRO A 293 -10.44 19.74 12.88
N LEU A 294 -9.35 19.07 12.52
CA LEU A 294 -9.01 17.73 13.00
C LEU A 294 -8.38 17.80 14.40
N LYS A 295 -9.14 17.41 15.43
CA LYS A 295 -8.61 17.30 16.81
C LYS A 295 -7.57 16.18 16.91
N LEU A 296 -6.33 16.54 17.28
CA LEU A 296 -5.26 15.59 17.61
C LEU A 296 -5.01 15.58 19.14
N PRO A 297 -4.68 14.44 19.76
CA PRO A 297 -4.50 14.33 21.21
C PRO A 297 -3.17 14.91 21.71
N ASP A 298 -3.21 15.56 22.87
CA ASP A 298 -2.06 16.12 23.59
C ASP A 298 -1.64 15.20 24.75
N THR A 299 -0.44 14.59 24.71
CA THR A 299 0.41 14.30 25.91
C THR A 299 1.82 13.84 25.50
N VAL A 300 2.86 14.16 26.28
CA VAL A 300 4.28 13.76 26.07
C VAL A 300 4.80 13.11 27.36
N ILE A 301 5.61 12.04 27.27
CA ILE A 301 6.30 11.37 28.42
C ILE A 301 7.82 11.27 28.15
N ASP A 302 8.60 11.37 29.24
CA ASP A 302 10.05 11.57 29.34
C ASP A 302 10.92 10.32 29.03
N LEU A 303 12.01 10.52 28.25
CA LEU A 303 13.07 9.53 27.97
C LEU A 303 14.27 9.61 28.95
N GLY A 304 14.23 10.52 29.92
CA GLY A 304 15.35 10.85 30.79
C GLY A 304 16.34 11.83 30.13
N ARG A 305 17.39 12.19 30.88
CA ARG A 305 18.46 13.12 30.42
C ARG A 305 19.77 12.36 30.18
N HIS A 306 20.22 12.32 28.93
CA HIS A 306 21.46 11.67 28.51
C HIS A 306 22.30 12.60 27.64
N SER A 307 23.62 12.53 27.80
CA SER A 307 24.58 13.21 26.93
C SER A 307 25.73 12.27 26.64
N PHE A 308 26.04 12.10 25.36
CA PHE A 308 27.09 11.22 24.86
C PHE A 308 27.93 12.00 23.84
N SER A 309 29.25 11.84 23.91
CA SER A 309 30.16 12.33 22.87
C SER A 309 31.32 11.35 22.71
N ALA A 310 31.59 10.94 21.48
CA ALA A 310 32.71 10.05 21.16
C ALA A 310 33.27 10.34 19.77
N SER A 311 34.53 9.98 19.56
CA SER A 311 35.13 9.86 18.23
C SER A 311 34.95 8.44 17.73
N ILE A 312 34.41 8.29 16.52
CA ILE A 312 34.14 7.04 15.82
C ILE A 312 35.10 6.93 14.64
N ASP A 313 35.81 5.81 14.56
CA ASP A 313 36.72 5.50 13.47
C ASP A 313 36.53 4.05 13.00
N LYS A 314 37.37 3.59 12.08
CA LYS A 314 37.33 2.20 11.56
C LYS A 314 37.43 1.13 12.66
N SER A 315 38.00 1.41 13.84
CA SER A 315 38.03 0.44 14.93
C SER A 315 36.65 0.14 15.53
N CYS A 316 35.65 0.99 15.23
CA CYS A 316 34.26 0.84 15.67
C CYS A 316 33.39 0.02 14.71
N ASP A 317 33.97 -0.51 13.64
CA ASP A 317 33.30 -1.36 12.65
C ASP A 317 32.55 -2.51 13.30
N ARG A 318 31.26 -2.69 12.96
CA ARG A 318 30.39 -3.75 13.50
C ARG A 318 30.25 -3.77 15.03
N LYS A 319 30.57 -2.66 15.72
CA LYS A 319 30.40 -2.56 17.18
C LYS A 319 29.06 -1.94 17.56
N VAL A 320 28.66 -2.21 18.81
CA VAL A 320 27.55 -1.55 19.48
C VAL A 320 28.11 -0.69 20.61
N ILE A 321 27.78 0.60 20.62
CA ILE A 321 28.17 1.53 21.69
C ILE A 321 26.89 1.94 22.43
N ARG A 322 26.78 1.60 23.71
CA ARG A 322 25.64 1.99 24.54
C ARG A 322 25.87 3.39 25.09
N LEU A 323 24.84 4.24 25.02
CA LEU A 323 24.94 5.63 25.49
C LEU A 323 24.88 5.73 27.03
N ASN A 324 24.41 4.67 27.70
CA ASN A 324 24.38 4.55 29.15
C ASN A 324 24.63 3.09 29.56
N GLU A 325 25.79 2.83 30.17
CA GLU A 325 26.15 1.51 30.68
C GLU A 325 25.52 1.30 32.06
N GLY A 326 24.58 0.37 32.17
CA GLY A 326 23.90 0.04 33.44
C GLY A 326 22.38 -0.11 33.34
N LEU A 327 21.77 0.34 32.24
CA LEU A 327 20.34 0.13 31.97
C LEU A 327 20.14 -0.99 30.94
N SER A 328 19.21 -1.90 31.22
CA SER A 328 18.83 -2.97 30.30
C SER A 328 18.24 -2.46 28.98
N ARG A 329 17.80 -1.19 28.93
CA ARG A 329 17.17 -0.51 27.78
C ARG A 329 17.79 0.87 27.50
N SER A 330 19.11 0.93 27.33
CA SER A 330 19.80 2.14 26.89
C SER A 330 19.70 2.34 25.38
N PRO A 331 19.55 3.58 24.87
CA PRO A 331 19.90 3.91 23.49
C PRO A 331 21.31 3.43 23.14
N PHE A 332 21.53 3.04 21.89
CA PHE A 332 22.84 2.59 21.43
C PHE A 332 23.10 2.98 19.97
N LEU A 333 24.37 3.16 19.63
CA LEU A 333 24.85 3.31 18.27
C LEU A 333 25.29 1.95 17.74
N TYR A 334 24.88 1.61 16.52
CA TYR A 334 25.38 0.48 15.77
C TYR A 334 26.03 0.98 14.48
N MET A 335 27.20 0.44 14.16
CA MET A 335 27.93 0.75 12.94
C MET A 335 28.07 -0.52 12.11
N GLU A 336 27.82 -0.45 10.81
CA GLU A 336 27.90 -1.65 9.95
C GLU A 336 29.31 -1.82 9.37
N THR A 337 29.55 -1.35 8.14
CA THR A 337 30.87 -1.41 7.49
C THR A 337 31.41 0.01 7.26
N LEU A 338 32.44 0.40 7.99
CA LEU A 338 33.10 1.70 7.90
C LEU A 338 34.26 1.66 6.87
N PRO A 339 34.45 2.71 6.05
CA PRO A 339 35.65 2.86 5.22
C PRO A 339 36.95 2.89 6.04
N PRO A 340 38.10 2.48 5.48
CA PRO A 340 39.39 2.49 6.19
C PRO A 340 39.80 3.85 6.75
N ASP A 341 39.39 4.93 6.09
CA ASP A 341 39.66 6.33 6.41
C ASP A 341 38.48 7.03 7.13
N PHE A 342 37.46 6.27 7.56
CA PHE A 342 36.32 6.83 8.28
C PHE A 342 36.76 7.43 9.63
N GLN A 343 36.46 8.71 9.83
CA GLN A 343 36.59 9.39 11.12
C GLN A 343 35.42 10.36 11.31
N ALA A 344 34.71 10.27 12.43
CA ALA A 344 33.65 11.20 12.78
C ALA A 344 33.56 11.41 14.29
N ARG A 345 33.40 12.65 14.76
CA ARG A 345 32.96 12.96 16.11
C ARG A 345 31.45 13.00 16.15
N VAL A 346 30.86 12.27 17.09
CA VAL A 346 29.42 12.15 17.27
C VAL A 346 29.05 12.66 18.65
N GLN A 347 27.99 13.45 18.72
CA GLN A 347 27.37 13.91 19.96
C GLN A 347 25.88 13.58 19.93
N VAL A 348 25.38 12.99 21.01
CA VAL A 348 23.95 12.72 21.18
C VAL A 348 23.51 13.30 22.52
N SER A 349 22.45 14.10 22.51
CA SER A 349 21.80 14.59 23.73
C SER A 349 20.33 14.22 23.70
N ILE A 350 19.85 13.62 24.78
CA ILE A 350 18.45 13.25 24.97
C ILE A 350 17.97 13.97 26.21
N ALA A 351 16.90 14.75 26.12
CA ALA A 351 16.29 15.40 27.27
C ALA A 351 14.82 15.72 26.96
N HIS A 352 13.91 15.43 27.90
CA HIS A 352 12.49 15.82 27.82
C HIS A 352 11.81 15.40 26.51
N GLY A 353 12.06 14.17 26.05
CA GLY A 353 11.48 13.67 24.79
C GLY A 353 12.10 14.25 23.51
N ARG A 354 13.14 15.09 23.62
CA ARG A 354 13.91 15.61 22.49
C ARG A 354 15.26 14.90 22.37
N VAL A 355 15.60 14.45 21.17
CA VAL A 355 16.87 13.81 20.82
C VAL A 355 17.61 14.71 19.83
N VAL A 356 18.80 15.18 20.19
CA VAL A 356 19.67 15.99 19.33
C VAL A 356 20.90 15.18 18.98
N ILE A 357 21.20 15.08 17.68
CA ILE A 357 22.35 14.37 17.14
C ILE A 357 23.23 15.39 16.41
N ARG A 358 24.53 15.39 16.68
CA ARG A 358 25.51 16.18 15.93
C ARG A 358 26.62 15.25 15.46
N SER A 359 27.03 15.39 14.22
CA SER A 359 28.15 14.64 13.65
C SER A 359 29.07 15.58 12.90
N GLU A 360 30.37 15.42 13.10
CA GLU A 360 31.43 16.16 12.42
C GLU A 360 32.47 15.17 11.90
N SER A 361 32.84 15.24 10.63
CA SER A 361 33.79 14.31 9.99
C SER A 361 34.76 15.07 9.10
N PRO A 362 36.08 14.96 9.35
CA PRO A 362 37.09 15.59 8.49
C PRO A 362 37.34 14.80 7.19
N THR A 363 36.97 13.51 7.14
CA THR A 363 37.30 12.63 6.00
C THR A 363 36.14 12.40 5.03
N LEU A 364 34.89 12.60 5.47
CA LEU A 364 33.73 12.51 4.60
C LEU A 364 33.39 13.89 4.02
N GLY A 365 33.34 13.97 2.69
CA GLY A 365 33.03 15.22 1.98
C GLY A 365 31.66 15.80 2.36
N LEU A 366 31.52 17.13 2.25
CA LEU A 366 30.32 17.89 2.60
C LEU A 366 29.09 17.56 1.73
N LYS A 367 29.29 17.01 0.52
CA LYS A 367 28.19 16.61 -0.35
C LYS A 367 27.66 15.23 0.05
N VAL A 368 26.45 15.23 0.61
CA VAL A 368 25.64 14.01 0.75
C VAL A 368 25.54 13.37 -0.63
N ASN A 369 26.10 12.17 -0.78
CA ASN A 369 25.99 11.41 -2.02
C ASN A 369 24.59 10.75 -2.05
N PRO A 370 23.64 11.24 -2.86
CA PRO A 370 22.28 10.72 -2.86
C PRO A 370 22.24 9.24 -3.26
N THR A 371 23.20 8.80 -4.06
CA THR A 371 23.30 7.41 -4.53
C THR A 371 23.71 6.45 -3.40
N LEU A 372 24.62 6.86 -2.49
CA LEU A 372 24.94 6.07 -1.29
C LEU A 372 23.75 5.99 -0.32
N TYR A 373 22.87 6.99 -0.36
CA TYR A 373 21.63 7.05 0.40
C TYR A 373 20.59 6.03 -0.12
N TYR A 374 20.43 5.91 -1.44
CA TYR A 374 19.52 4.92 -2.07
C TYR A 374 19.95 3.46 -1.82
N ASP A 375 21.25 3.22 -1.59
CA ASP A 375 21.79 1.89 -1.31
C ASP A 375 21.67 1.45 0.16
N LEU A 376 21.07 2.28 1.05
CA LEU A 376 20.93 2.02 2.50
C LEU A 376 22.25 1.75 3.23
N LYS A 377 23.40 2.17 2.69
CA LYS A 377 24.73 2.01 3.32
C LYS A 377 24.93 3.07 4.40
N PHE A 378 24.18 2.96 5.49
CA PHE A 378 24.36 3.82 6.65
C PHE A 378 25.61 3.40 7.40
N TYR A 379 26.61 4.27 7.49
CA TYR A 379 27.81 4.00 8.27
C TYR A 379 27.50 3.78 9.76
N MET A 380 26.45 4.44 10.27
CA MET A 380 26.06 4.43 11.68
C MET A 380 24.57 4.74 11.87
N VAL A 381 23.94 4.03 12.80
CA VAL A 381 22.53 4.19 13.17
C VAL A 381 22.41 4.29 14.69
N LEU A 382 21.71 5.31 15.19
CA LEU A 382 21.29 5.44 16.58
C LEU A 382 19.97 4.71 16.77
N TYR A 383 19.97 3.65 17.58
CA TYR A 383 18.76 2.95 17.99
C TYR A 383 18.21 3.56 19.27
N LEU A 384 17.01 4.11 19.18
CA LEU A 384 16.26 4.71 20.27
C LEU A 384 15.19 3.74 20.77
N PRO A 385 15.25 3.23 22.01
CA PRO A 385 14.13 2.52 22.59
C PRO A 385 12.94 3.48 22.75
N ILE A 386 11.82 3.12 22.13
CA ILE A 386 10.59 3.91 22.09
C ILE A 386 9.56 3.29 23.05
N PRO A 387 9.12 4.02 24.10
CA PRO A 387 8.06 3.58 25.01
C PRO A 387 6.77 3.29 24.25
N GLU A 388 5.98 2.29 24.66
CA GLU A 388 4.72 1.89 23.99
C GLU A 388 3.69 3.02 23.83
N SER A 389 3.72 4.01 24.72
CA SER A 389 2.86 5.20 24.67
C SER A 389 3.23 6.21 23.57
N VAL A 390 4.46 6.17 23.04
CA VAL A 390 4.88 7.09 21.97
C VAL A 390 4.30 6.59 20.66
N THR A 391 3.46 7.42 20.06
CA THR A 391 2.76 7.10 18.82
C THR A 391 3.36 7.82 17.63
N HIS A 392 4.14 8.88 17.86
CA HIS A 392 4.71 9.71 16.81
C HIS A 392 6.14 10.15 17.15
N LEU A 393 6.97 10.24 16.12
CA LEU A 393 8.31 10.79 16.18
C LEU A 393 8.46 11.86 15.10
N TYR A 394 8.98 13.01 15.47
CA TYR A 394 9.03 14.19 14.64
C TYR A 394 10.46 14.64 14.45
N LEU A 395 10.99 14.66 13.24
CA LEU A 395 12.21 15.41 12.93
C LEU A 395 11.86 16.89 12.95
N THR A 396 12.39 17.66 13.88
CA THR A 396 12.06 19.08 14.06
C THR A 396 13.15 20.02 13.57
N HIS A 397 14.38 19.53 13.43
CA HIS A 397 15.52 20.33 13.02
C HIS A 397 16.49 19.51 12.20
N PHE A 398 17.00 20.07 11.09
CA PHE A 398 18.09 19.47 10.33
C PHE A 398 18.92 20.54 9.64
N GLU A 399 20.20 20.65 10.02
CA GLU A 399 21.18 21.55 9.42
C GLU A 399 22.40 20.79 8.88
N ARG A 400 23.07 21.42 7.91
CA ARG A 400 24.40 21.03 7.41
C ARG A 400 25.38 22.21 7.47
N PRO A 401 26.69 21.97 7.50
CA PRO A 401 27.67 23.02 7.27
C PRO A 401 27.48 23.65 5.90
N ARG A 402 27.65 24.97 5.83
CA ARG A 402 27.64 25.67 4.54
C ARG A 402 28.85 25.26 3.71
N ALA A 403 28.67 25.21 2.39
CA ALA A 403 29.75 24.88 1.48
C ALA A 403 30.87 25.94 1.44
N ASP A 404 30.52 27.21 1.66
CA ASP A 404 31.43 28.35 1.65
C ASP A 404 32.06 28.66 3.02
N ASP A 405 31.40 28.29 4.12
CA ASP A 405 31.93 28.39 5.48
C ASP A 405 31.48 27.19 6.33
N PRO A 406 32.30 26.13 6.45
CA PRO A 406 31.96 24.94 7.23
C PRO A 406 31.78 25.18 8.74
N SER A 407 32.17 26.35 9.26
CA SER A 407 31.92 26.73 10.66
C SER A 407 30.47 27.19 10.90
N GLN A 408 29.79 27.62 9.84
CA GLN A 408 28.39 28.00 9.85
C GLN A 408 27.52 26.85 9.35
N PHE A 409 26.34 26.73 9.96
CA PHE A 409 25.34 25.73 9.60
C PHE A 409 24.16 26.42 8.93
N GLU A 410 23.68 25.84 7.85
CA GLU A 410 22.45 26.24 7.17
C GLU A 410 21.39 25.13 7.31
N PRO A 411 20.09 25.48 7.31
CA PRO A 411 19.03 24.49 7.17
C PRO A 411 19.27 23.59 5.97
N PHE A 412 19.01 22.30 6.12
CA PHE A 412 19.16 21.35 5.04
C PHE A 412 18.08 21.58 3.97
N ASP A 413 18.44 21.60 2.68
CA ASP A 413 17.47 21.74 1.60
C ASP A 413 16.58 20.49 1.52
N THR A 414 15.29 20.66 1.81
CA THR A 414 14.29 19.58 1.84
C THR A 414 14.12 18.87 0.50
N ARG A 415 14.47 19.52 -0.62
CA ARG A 415 14.48 18.90 -1.96
C ARG A 415 15.61 17.90 -2.15
N GLU A 416 16.67 18.03 -1.37
CA GLU A 416 17.84 17.14 -1.41
C GLU A 416 17.69 15.96 -0.45
N MET A 417 16.63 15.94 0.36
CA MET A 417 16.45 14.98 1.45
C MET A 417 15.48 13.86 1.09
N VAL A 418 15.89 12.61 1.38
CA VAL A 418 15.02 11.43 1.39
C VAL A 418 15.03 10.79 2.78
N MET A 419 15.03 11.56 3.88
CA MET A 419 14.80 10.99 5.25
C MET A 419 13.35 10.55 5.45
N ASN A 420 12.87 9.74 4.52
CA ASN A 420 11.57 9.12 4.50
C ASN A 420 11.66 7.68 4.97
N LEU A 421 12.77 7.25 5.59
CA LEU A 421 12.99 5.87 6.00
C LEU A 421 13.60 5.84 7.40
N ALA A 422 12.95 5.10 8.28
CA ALA A 422 13.48 4.70 9.57
C ALA A 422 13.30 3.19 9.72
N VAL A 423 14.05 2.56 10.62
CA VAL A 423 13.92 1.13 10.87
C VAL A 423 13.42 0.92 12.28
N LEU A 424 12.26 0.29 12.43
CA LEU A 424 11.73 -0.14 13.71
C LEU A 424 12.06 -1.62 13.94
N GLU A 425 12.79 -1.92 15.00
CA GLU A 425 13.01 -3.30 15.44
C GLU A 425 12.01 -3.67 16.54
N HIS A 426 11.38 -4.83 16.38
CA HIS A 426 10.45 -5.43 17.33
C HIS A 426 10.66 -6.94 17.39
N GLN A 427 11.03 -7.46 18.56
CA GLN A 427 11.25 -8.90 18.80
C GLN A 427 12.18 -9.57 17.74
N GLY A 428 13.25 -8.88 17.33
CA GLY A 428 14.20 -9.38 16.34
C GLY A 428 13.73 -9.29 14.88
N ARG A 429 12.61 -8.62 14.61
CA ARG A 429 12.11 -8.34 13.26
C ARG A 429 12.22 -6.84 12.97
N TYR A 430 12.65 -6.50 11.77
CA TYR A 430 12.85 -5.12 11.33
C TYR A 430 11.71 -4.70 10.39
N GLU A 431 11.11 -3.56 10.67
CA GLU A 431 10.11 -2.89 9.84
C GLU A 431 10.69 -1.56 9.35
N VAL A 432 10.65 -1.31 8.04
CA VAL A 432 11.04 0.00 7.50
C VAL A 432 9.84 0.93 7.56
N LEU A 433 9.92 1.97 8.38
CA LEU A 433 8.91 2.99 8.53
C LEU A 433 9.16 4.14 7.57
N GLN A 434 8.11 4.56 6.86
CA GLN A 434 8.15 5.76 6.04
C GLN A 434 7.56 6.97 6.76
N ALA A 435 8.19 8.13 6.60
CA ALA A 435 7.64 9.37 7.10
C ALA A 435 6.29 9.65 6.42
N ARG A 436 5.24 9.92 7.20
CA ARG A 436 3.87 10.17 6.73
C ARG A 436 3.67 11.59 6.19
N ALA A 437 4.51 12.53 6.61
CA ALA A 437 4.53 13.91 6.12
C ALA A 437 5.97 14.41 6.18
N SER A 438 6.41 15.10 5.12
CA SER A 438 7.67 15.84 5.06
C SER A 438 7.34 17.29 4.71
N ALA A 439 7.94 18.25 5.42
CA ALA A 439 7.78 19.67 5.11
C ALA A 439 8.52 19.96 3.81
N TYR A 440 7.88 19.75 2.66
CA TYR A 440 8.36 20.29 1.40
C TYR A 440 8.25 21.82 1.48
N GLU A 441 9.37 22.48 1.80
CA GLU A 441 9.62 23.92 1.59
C GLU A 441 8.94 24.95 2.53
N SER A 442 8.68 24.66 3.81
CA SER A 442 8.19 25.69 4.75
C SER A 442 9.02 25.80 6.04
N ASP A 443 9.70 26.93 6.21
CA ASP A 443 10.41 27.31 7.45
C ASP A 443 9.47 27.45 8.67
N PHE A 444 8.15 27.51 8.46
CA PHE A 444 7.13 27.68 9.49
C PHE A 444 6.47 26.37 9.95
N LEU A 445 6.74 25.23 9.30
CA LEU A 445 6.14 23.93 9.60
C LEU A 445 7.16 22.97 10.26
N ALA A 446 7.74 23.38 11.38
CA ALA A 446 8.33 22.41 12.29
C ALA A 446 7.19 21.46 12.75
N PRO A 447 7.19 20.18 12.33
CA PRO A 447 8.35 19.32 12.04
C PRO A 447 8.60 18.92 10.56
N PHE A 448 9.88 18.83 10.19
CA PHE A 448 10.45 18.36 8.93
C PHE A 448 10.00 16.96 8.47
N ALA A 449 9.80 16.01 9.38
CA ALA A 449 9.31 14.66 9.05
C ALA A 449 8.52 14.04 10.21
N LEU A 450 7.40 13.37 9.92
CA LEU A 450 6.57 12.65 10.90
C LEU A 450 6.61 11.14 10.68
N TYR A 451 7.04 10.37 11.68
CA TYR A 451 6.99 8.92 11.69
C TYR A 451 5.88 8.45 12.64
N ASP A 452 4.93 7.69 12.13
CA ASP A 452 3.85 7.10 12.92
C ASP A 452 4.24 5.70 13.38
N LEU A 453 4.28 5.55 14.70
CA LEU A 453 4.72 4.36 15.42
C LEU A 453 3.53 3.54 15.95
N GLN A 454 2.28 3.98 15.74
CA GLN A 454 1.06 3.27 16.17
C GLN A 454 0.88 1.94 15.44
N LYS A 455 1.37 1.83 14.21
CA LYS A 455 1.22 0.63 13.36
C LYS A 455 1.96 -0.60 13.89
N SER A 456 2.94 -0.40 14.78
CA SER A 456 3.85 -1.44 15.27
C SER A 456 3.52 -1.90 16.70
N ALA A 457 2.29 -1.64 17.16
CA ALA A 457 1.79 -1.86 18.53
C ALA A 457 1.50 -3.34 18.88
N ARG A 458 2.51 -4.21 18.81
CA ARG A 458 2.48 -5.49 19.53
C ARG A 458 3.34 -5.35 20.78
N ALA A 459 2.92 -5.94 21.91
CA ALA A 459 3.63 -5.84 23.19
C ALA A 459 5.13 -6.17 23.05
N GLY A 460 6.02 -5.30 23.55
CA GLY A 460 7.48 -5.48 23.48
C GLY A 460 8.30 -4.21 23.27
N VAL A 461 9.62 -4.31 23.38
CA VAL A 461 10.54 -3.16 23.16
C VAL A 461 10.54 -2.80 21.68
N ARG A 462 10.24 -1.54 21.38
CA ARG A 462 10.30 -0.95 20.04
C ARG A 462 11.60 -0.14 19.94
N CYS A 463 12.47 -0.41 18.98
CA CYS A 463 13.68 0.40 18.77
C CYS A 463 13.59 1.14 17.44
N PHE A 464 13.68 2.47 17.45
CA PHE A 464 13.69 3.30 16.24
C PHE A 464 15.13 3.63 15.85
N GLY A 465 15.55 3.15 14.67
CA GLY A 465 16.85 3.42 14.08
C GLY A 465 16.86 4.75 13.34
N VAL A 466 17.65 5.69 13.84
CA VAL A 466 17.94 6.99 13.24
C VAL A 466 19.30 6.93 12.55
N PRO A 467 19.39 7.07 11.22
CA PRO A 467 20.68 7.13 10.56
C PRO A 467 21.44 8.39 10.98
N VAL A 468 22.71 8.26 11.35
CA VAL A 468 23.56 9.42 11.65
C VAL A 468 24.22 9.89 10.37
N ILE A 469 23.89 11.11 9.96
CA ILE A 469 24.43 11.73 8.75
C ILE A 469 25.73 12.46 9.13
N PRO A 470 26.88 12.16 8.49
CA PRO A 470 28.12 12.90 8.73
C PRO A 470 27.95 14.39 8.45
N ASN A 471 28.63 15.24 9.20
CA ASN A 471 28.58 16.69 9.02
C ASN A 471 27.14 17.22 9.05
N SER A 472 26.39 16.89 10.10
CA SER A 472 25.00 17.35 10.26
C SER A 472 24.62 17.59 11.71
N ARG A 473 23.56 18.37 11.90
CA ARG A 473 22.86 18.54 13.17
C ARG A 473 21.39 18.22 12.98
N MET A 474 20.88 17.24 13.72
CA MET A 474 19.48 16.80 13.65
C MET A 474 18.82 16.85 15.02
N ALA A 475 17.53 17.17 15.08
CA ALA A 475 16.73 17.04 16.29
C ALA A 475 15.42 16.31 16.02
N PHE A 476 15.08 15.38 16.91
CA PHE A 476 13.82 14.65 16.92
C PHE A 476 13.04 14.94 18.20
N GLU A 477 11.73 14.99 18.11
CA GLU A 477 10.80 15.07 19.24
C GLU A 477 9.87 13.85 19.26
N LEU A 478 9.73 13.27 20.43
CA LEU A 478 8.88 12.10 20.68
C LEU A 478 7.59 12.58 21.33
N ARG A 479 6.45 12.17 20.79
CA ARG A 479 5.15 12.54 21.37
C ARG A 479 4.30 11.30 21.60
N ALA A 480 3.65 11.27 22.76
CA ALA A 480 2.59 10.30 23.01
C ALA A 480 1.32 10.76 22.30
N GLY A 481 0.35 9.86 22.14
CA GLY A 481 -0.91 10.16 21.48
C GLY A 481 -2.06 9.39 22.07
#